data_AF-A0A651D8J5-F1
#
_entry.id   AF-A0A651D8J5-F1
#
_cell.length_a   1.000
_cell.length_b   1.000
_cell.length_c   1.000
_cell.angle_alpha   90.00
_cell.angle_beta   90.00
_cell.angle_gamma   90.00
#
_symmetry.space_group_name_H-M   'P 1'
#
loop_
_entity.id
_entity.type
_entity.pdbx_description
1 polymer ?
#
loop_
_entity_poly.entity_id
_entity_poly.type
_entity_poly.pdbx_seq_one_letter_code
_entity_poly.pdbx_strand_id
1 'polypeptide(L)'
;MVIGLGMLMLAGCGTFGNANNQPAQPQPDMPELAHAAAEQMMASNPDLTRYSPMIAATFVSIDNLTQSSTFGRMSSEIMASALAREGMQVREVKMRDSMFIEESVGE
;
A
#
# COMPACT_ATOMS: atom_id res chain seq x y z
N MET A 1 24.11 37.90 52.38
CA MET A 1 24.15 37.78 50.90
C MET A 1 24.69 36.40 50.50
N VAL A 2 23.99 35.32 50.82
CA VAL A 2 24.40 33.94 50.41
C VAL A 2 23.19 33.03 50.14
N ILE A 3 21.96 33.47 50.43
CA ILE A 3 20.75 32.62 50.34
C ILE A 3 20.15 32.59 48.92
N GLY A 4 20.51 33.54 48.04
CA GLY A 4 19.93 33.65 46.70
C GLY A 4 20.47 32.67 45.65
N LEU A 5 21.62 32.03 45.88
CA LEU A 5 22.31 31.23 44.85
C LEU A 5 21.92 29.73 44.87
N GLY A 6 21.14 29.28 45.84
CA GLY A 6 20.72 27.87 45.94
C GLY A 6 19.48 27.51 45.10
N MET A 7 18.61 28.47 44.81
CA MET A 7 17.33 28.21 44.13
C MET A 7 17.42 28.04 42.62
N LEU A 8 18.55 28.40 41.99
CA LEU A 8 18.71 28.29 40.53
C LEU A 8 19.11 26.89 40.03
N MET A 9 19.44 25.96 40.93
CA MET A 9 19.98 24.65 40.54
C MET A 9 18.96 23.51 40.46
N LEU A 10 17.66 23.76 40.75
CA LEU A 10 16.62 22.73 40.67
C LEU A 10 15.70 22.83 39.44
N ALA A 11 15.86 23.83 38.56
CA ALA A 11 15.01 24.00 37.37
C ALA A 11 15.54 23.27 36.10
N GLY A 12 16.51 22.35 36.24
CA GLY A 12 17.21 21.73 35.10
C GLY A 12 16.69 20.37 34.62
N CYS A 13 15.97 19.60 35.45
CA CYS A 13 15.69 18.18 35.15
C CYS A 13 14.55 17.93 34.14
N GLY A 14 13.86 18.95 33.63
CA GLY A 14 12.76 18.79 32.66
C GLY A 14 13.05 19.31 31.26
N THR A 15 14.08 20.14 31.08
CA THR A 15 14.31 20.88 29.81
C THR A 15 15.25 20.15 28.84
N PHE A 16 15.93 19.09 29.29
CA PHE A 16 16.83 18.26 28.47
C PHE A 16 16.25 16.88 28.10
N GLY A 17 14.93 16.74 28.17
CA GLY A 17 14.22 15.49 27.91
C GLY A 17 13.07 15.67 26.92
N ASN A 18 13.29 16.36 25.80
CA ASN A 18 12.37 16.30 24.67
C ASN A 18 13.14 16.03 23.37
N ALA A 19 13.83 14.90 23.36
CA ALA A 19 14.28 14.27 22.14
C ALA A 19 13.04 13.73 21.41
N ASN A 20 12.59 14.43 20.37
CA ASN A 20 11.78 13.87 19.27
C ASN A 20 10.60 12.95 19.67
N ASN A 21 9.77 13.36 20.62
CA ASN A 21 8.43 12.77 20.78
C ASN A 21 7.47 13.28 19.68
N GLN A 22 7.92 13.33 18.42
CA GLN A 22 6.97 13.34 17.32
C GLN A 22 6.20 12.01 17.42
N PRO A 23 4.88 12.00 17.58
CA PRO A 23 4.13 10.75 17.43
C PRO A 23 4.49 10.20 16.05
N ALA A 24 5.07 8.99 16.03
CA ALA A 24 5.37 8.28 14.79
C ALA A 24 4.10 8.34 13.94
N GLN A 25 4.20 8.93 12.74
CA GLN A 25 3.06 8.98 11.83
C GLN A 25 2.56 7.54 11.67
N PRO A 26 1.25 7.28 11.86
CA PRO A 26 0.69 5.95 11.66
C PRO A 26 1.13 5.47 10.28
N GLN A 27 1.81 4.33 10.23
CA GLN A 27 2.18 3.73 8.95
C GLN A 27 0.86 3.36 8.25
N PRO A 28 0.64 3.81 7.01
CA PRO A 28 -0.60 3.53 6.31
C PRO A 28 -0.73 2.02 6.10
N ASP A 29 -1.96 1.53 6.24
CA ASP A 29 -2.23 0.11 6.02
C ASP A 29 -2.26 -0.20 4.50
N MET A 30 -2.07 -1.47 4.16
CA MET A 30 -2.07 -1.92 2.77
C MET A 30 -3.38 -1.59 2.03
N PRO A 31 -4.58 -1.82 2.63
CA PRO A 31 -5.85 -1.47 2.00
C PRO A 31 -6.00 0.04 1.69
N GLU A 32 -5.63 0.92 2.60
CA GLU A 32 -5.69 2.38 2.43
C GLU A 32 -4.79 2.81 1.27
N LEU A 33 -3.57 2.28 1.20
CA LEU A 33 -2.65 2.54 0.09
C LEU A 33 -3.22 2.03 -1.25
N ALA A 34 -3.83 0.85 -1.27
CA ALA A 34 -4.43 0.31 -2.48
C ALA A 34 -5.61 1.16 -2.97
N HIS A 35 -6.44 1.67 -2.06
CA HIS A 35 -7.52 2.60 -2.41
C HIS A 35 -6.98 3.91 -2.99
N ALA A 36 -6.03 4.55 -2.31
CA ALA A 36 -5.41 5.78 -2.82
C ALA A 36 -4.75 5.57 -4.19
N ALA A 37 -4.10 4.42 -4.40
CA ALA A 37 -3.51 4.07 -5.68
C ALA A 37 -4.57 3.85 -6.78
N ALA A 38 -5.67 3.15 -6.48
CA ALA A 38 -6.77 2.93 -7.41
C ALA A 38 -7.45 4.23 -7.83
N GLU A 39 -7.75 5.11 -6.87
CA GLU A 39 -8.31 6.44 -7.09
C GLU A 39 -7.39 7.26 -8.01
N GLN A 40 -6.10 7.34 -7.68
CA GLN A 40 -5.12 8.06 -8.50
C GLN A 40 -5.02 7.47 -9.92
N MET A 41 -5.03 6.14 -10.05
CA MET A 41 -4.95 5.48 -11.35
C MET A 41 -6.17 5.80 -12.22
N MET A 42 -7.38 5.75 -11.66
CA MET A 42 -8.61 6.09 -12.39
C MET A 42 -8.72 7.58 -12.71
N ALA A 43 -8.35 8.45 -11.79
CA ALA A 43 -8.32 9.89 -12.01
C ALA A 43 -7.33 10.28 -13.12
N SER A 44 -6.18 9.61 -13.18
CA SER A 44 -5.15 9.86 -14.20
C SER A 44 -5.52 9.27 -15.56
N ASN A 45 -6.45 8.31 -15.61
CA ASN A 45 -6.79 7.57 -16.82
C ASN A 45 -8.32 7.36 -16.95
N PRO A 46 -9.10 8.42 -17.24
CA PRO A 46 -10.57 8.37 -17.22
C PRO A 46 -11.17 7.39 -18.23
N ASP A 47 -10.44 7.08 -19.31
CA ASP A 47 -10.89 6.16 -20.35
C ASP A 47 -10.65 4.67 -20.00
N LEU A 48 -9.99 4.33 -18.88
CA LEU A 48 -9.74 2.94 -18.48
C LEU A 48 -11.03 2.11 -18.35
N THR A 49 -12.13 2.76 -17.93
CA THR A 49 -13.43 2.11 -17.79
C THR A 49 -14.00 1.62 -19.13
N ARG A 50 -13.57 2.20 -20.27
CA ARG A 50 -13.97 1.74 -21.61
C ARG A 50 -13.40 0.37 -21.97
N TYR A 51 -12.32 -0.05 -21.32
CA TYR A 51 -11.65 -1.33 -21.55
C TYR A 51 -12.11 -2.45 -20.59
N SER A 52 -13.31 -2.31 -20.01
CA SER A 52 -13.92 -3.36 -19.19
C SER A 52 -14.47 -4.54 -20.03
N PRO A 53 -14.46 -5.77 -19.48
CA PRO A 53 -13.93 -6.12 -18.16
C PRO A 53 -12.41 -6.32 -18.17
N MET A 54 -11.73 -5.86 -17.13
CA MET A 54 -10.31 -6.12 -16.91
C MET A 54 -10.11 -7.41 -16.13
N ILE A 55 -9.09 -8.18 -16.51
CA ILE A 55 -8.67 -9.37 -15.77
C ILE A 55 -7.51 -8.97 -14.85
N ALA A 56 -7.72 -9.10 -13.54
CA ALA A 56 -6.65 -8.91 -12.57
C ALA A 56 -5.82 -10.19 -12.44
N ALA A 57 -4.52 -10.06 -12.71
CA ALA A 57 -3.53 -11.12 -12.42
C ALA A 57 -2.97 -10.95 -11.00
N THR A 58 -2.20 -11.95 -10.53
CA THR A 58 -1.55 -11.86 -9.22
C THR A 58 -0.22 -11.11 -9.29
N PHE A 59 0.10 -10.32 -8.26
CA PHE A 59 1.46 -9.83 -8.03
C PHE A 59 2.42 -11.01 -7.85
N VAL A 60 3.51 -11.01 -8.62
CA VAL A 60 4.54 -12.07 -8.63
C VAL A 60 5.93 -11.49 -8.38
N SER A 61 6.86 -12.35 -7.97
CA SER A 61 8.27 -11.97 -7.86
C SER A 61 8.87 -11.79 -9.25
N ILE A 62 9.64 -10.72 -9.46
CA ILE A 62 10.35 -10.48 -10.73
C ILE A 62 11.35 -11.60 -11.02
N ASP A 63 11.97 -12.17 -9.98
CA ASP A 63 12.94 -13.26 -10.12
C ASP A 63 12.29 -14.62 -10.40
N ASN A 64 10.99 -14.78 -10.12
CA ASN A 64 10.26 -16.02 -10.35
C ASN A 64 8.77 -15.74 -10.63
N LEU A 65 8.46 -15.51 -11.90
CA LEU A 65 7.13 -15.18 -12.40
C LEU A 65 6.13 -16.36 -12.33
N THR A 66 6.65 -17.60 -12.25
CA THR A 66 5.82 -18.81 -12.28
C THR A 66 5.16 -19.14 -10.93
N GLN A 67 5.63 -18.52 -9.85
CA GLN A 67 5.18 -18.83 -8.50
C GLN A 67 4.34 -17.69 -7.91
N SER A 68 3.07 -17.98 -7.63
CA SER A 68 2.24 -17.11 -6.80
C SER A 68 2.59 -17.29 -5.31
N SER A 69 2.57 -16.20 -4.54
CA SER A 69 2.79 -16.20 -3.09
C SER A 69 1.52 -15.81 -2.33
N THR A 70 1.42 -16.16 -1.05
CA THR A 70 0.29 -15.73 -0.20
C THR A 70 0.16 -14.20 -0.18
N PHE A 71 1.29 -13.50 -0.07
CA PHE A 71 1.30 -12.04 -0.13
C PHE A 71 0.78 -11.54 -1.48
N GLY A 72 1.33 -12.06 -2.59
CA GLY A 72 0.93 -11.66 -3.94
C GLY A 72 -0.56 -11.88 -4.19
N ARG A 73 -1.11 -13.02 -3.73
CA ARG A 73 -2.54 -13.29 -3.81
C ARG A 73 -3.36 -12.28 -3.01
N MET A 74 -3.02 -12.06 -1.73
CA MET A 74 -3.74 -11.14 -0.86
C MET A 74 -3.70 -9.69 -1.36
N SER A 75 -2.53 -9.19 -1.75
CA SER A 75 -2.38 -7.82 -2.25
C SER A 75 -3.12 -7.62 -3.58
N SER A 76 -3.18 -8.66 -4.43
CA SER A 76 -3.95 -8.61 -5.68
C SER A 76 -5.45 -8.55 -5.41
N GLU A 77 -5.94 -9.32 -4.45
CA GLU A 77 -7.35 -9.27 -4.03
C GLU A 77 -7.72 -7.89 -3.46
N ILE A 78 -6.85 -7.31 -2.62
CA ILE A 78 -7.03 -5.95 -2.08
C ILE A 78 -7.07 -4.91 -3.20
N MET A 79 -6.12 -4.94 -4.14
CA MET A 79 -6.07 -4.00 -5.27
C MET A 79 -7.26 -4.17 -6.23
N ALA A 80 -7.61 -5.41 -6.58
CA ALA A 80 -8.77 -5.69 -7.44
C ALA A 80 -10.08 -5.17 -6.81
N SER A 81 -10.24 -5.32 -5.50
CA SER A 81 -11.35 -4.76 -4.74
C SER A 81 -11.35 -3.22 -4.77
N ALA A 82 -10.18 -2.60 -4.61
CA ALA A 82 -10.04 -1.14 -4.70
C ALA A 82 -10.42 -0.60 -6.08
N LEU A 83 -9.94 -1.24 -7.16
CA LEU A 83 -10.31 -0.86 -8.54
C LEU A 83 -11.79 -1.05 -8.82
N ALA A 84 -12.38 -2.14 -8.31
CA ALA A 84 -13.81 -2.38 -8.45
C ALA A 84 -14.65 -1.29 -7.77
N ARG A 85 -14.21 -0.78 -6.61
CA ARG A 85 -14.87 0.33 -5.90
C ARG A 85 -14.87 1.63 -6.69
N GLU A 86 -13.80 1.90 -7.43
CA GLU A 86 -13.68 3.08 -8.29
C GLU A 86 -14.50 2.97 -9.60
N GLY A 87 -15.17 1.84 -9.83
CA GLY A 87 -16.09 1.64 -10.95
C GLY A 87 -15.52 0.81 -12.11
N MET A 88 -14.34 0.22 -11.94
CA MET A 88 -13.76 -0.72 -12.91
C MET A 88 -14.43 -2.09 -12.81
N GLN A 89 -14.79 -2.71 -13.95
CA GLN A 89 -15.28 -4.09 -13.91
C GLN A 89 -14.10 -5.06 -13.90
N VAL A 90 -13.66 -5.43 -12.70
CA VAL A 90 -12.58 -6.40 -12.51
C VAL A 90 -13.14 -7.83 -12.45
N ARG A 91 -12.54 -8.75 -13.21
CA ARG A 91 -12.85 -10.18 -13.15
C ARG A 91 -11.63 -10.97 -12.68
N GLU A 92 -11.84 -11.79 -11.66
CA GLU A 92 -10.86 -12.77 -11.21
C GLU A 92 -11.00 -14.04 -12.05
N VAL A 93 -9.87 -14.55 -12.55
CA VAL A 93 -9.82 -15.84 -13.25
C VAL A 93 -9.31 -16.89 -12.26
N LYS A 94 -10.22 -17.78 -11.85
CA LYS A 94 -9.86 -18.97 -11.05
C LYS A 94 -9.58 -20.11 -12.01
N MET A 95 -8.32 -20.49 -12.14
CA MET A 95 -7.91 -21.58 -13.02
C MET A 95 -8.53 -22.90 -12.53
N ARG A 96 -9.44 -23.47 -13.31
CA ARG A 96 -9.89 -24.85 -13.17
C ARG A 96 -9.33 -25.63 -14.35
N ASP A 97 -8.37 -26.49 -14.04
CA ASP A 97 -7.73 -27.53 -14.86
C ASP A 97 -7.07 -27.20 -16.21
N SER A 98 -7.33 -26.07 -16.88
CA SER A 98 -6.48 -25.61 -18.01
C SER A 98 -6.89 -24.26 -18.59
N MET A 99 -6.21 -23.19 -18.16
CA MET A 99 -6.01 -22.01 -19.01
C MET A 99 -4.51 -21.90 -19.24
N PHE A 100 -4.05 -22.13 -20.47
CA PHE A 100 -2.65 -21.94 -20.84
C PHE A 100 -2.52 -20.56 -21.48
N ILE A 101 -1.84 -19.65 -20.79
CA ILE A 101 -1.39 -18.39 -21.39
C ILE A 101 0.00 -18.72 -21.95
N GLU A 102 0.14 -18.69 -23.27
CA GLU A 102 1.42 -18.92 -23.93
C GLU A 102 2.36 -17.76 -23.55
N GLU A 103 3.39 -18.07 -22.78
CA GLU A 103 4.43 -17.09 -22.45
C GLU A 103 5.18 -16.69 -23.74
N SER A 104 5.71 -15.46 -23.81
CA SER A 104 6.56 -14.92 -24.90
C SER A 104 5.92 -14.59 -26.26
N VAL A 105 4.59 -14.38 -26.35
CA VAL A 105 3.92 -13.86 -27.56
C VAL A 105 3.80 -12.32 -27.60
N GLY A 106 4.35 -11.61 -26.61
CA GLY A 106 4.11 -10.18 -26.41
C GLY A 106 5.30 -9.38 -25.88
N GLU A 107 6.52 -9.84 -26.11
CA GLU A 107 7.75 -9.06 -25.94
C GLU A 107 8.48 -8.84 -27.28
#